data_AF-A0A9Q0QH75-F1
#
_entry.id   AF-A0A9Q0QH75-F1
#
_cell.length_a   1.000
_cell.length_b   1.000
_cell.length_c   1.000
_cell.angle_alpha   90.00
_cell.angle_beta   90.00
_cell.angle_gamma   90.00
#
_symmetry.space_group_name_H-M   'P 1'
#
loop_
_entity.id
_entity.type
_entity.pdbx_description
1 polymer ?
#
loop_
_entity_poly.entity_id
_entity_poly.type
_entity_poly.pdbx_seq_one_letter_code
_entity_poly.pdbx_strand_id
1 'polypeptide(L)' 'MCTEPNPRLVLSRGWLKFVADYGLGVGDKAVLLREDDHNLGSQFRIEAQRRIVLFDREAWGEVTRATY' A
#
# COMPACT_ATOMS: atom_id res chain seq x y z
N MET A 1 -31.68 -19.41 4.07
CA MET A 1 -30.67 -18.52 4.68
C MET A 1 -30.07 -17.69 3.56
N CYS A 2 -30.29 -16.38 3.55
CA CYS A 2 -29.66 -15.49 2.56
C CYS A 2 -28.28 -15.10 3.11
N THR A 3 -27.20 -15.55 2.51
CA THR A 3 -25.85 -15.06 2.81
C THR A 3 -25.76 -13.62 2.32
N GLU A 4 -25.57 -12.66 3.24
CA GLU A 4 -25.32 -11.28 2.85
C GLU A 4 -24.06 -11.19 1.98
N PRO A 5 -24.07 -10.42 0.89
CA PRO A 5 -22.90 -10.25 0.05
C PRO A 5 -21.82 -9.53 0.85
N ASN A 6 -20.71 -10.22 1.15
CA ASN A 6 -19.52 -9.60 1.72
C ASN A 6 -18.86 -8.70 0.66
N PRO A 7 -18.92 -7.35 0.78
CA PRO A 7 -18.36 -6.47 -0.22
C PRO A 7 -16.83 -6.59 -0.23
N ARG A 8 -16.28 -7.10 -1.34
CA ARG A 8 -14.82 -7.11 -1.57
C ARG A 8 -14.38 -5.74 -2.02
N LEU A 9 -13.53 -5.08 -1.22
CA LEU A 9 -12.85 -3.86 -1.64
C LEU A 9 -11.75 -4.20 -2.64
N VAL A 10 -11.76 -3.55 -3.80
CA VAL A 10 -10.80 -3.78 -4.88
C VAL A 10 -10.17 -2.45 -5.29
N LEU A 11 -8.85 -2.36 -5.21
CA LEU A 11 -8.08 -1.32 -5.86
C LEU A 11 -8.00 -1.63 -7.36
N SER A 12 -8.71 -0.85 -8.16
CA SER A 12 -8.82 -1.09 -9.61
C SER A 12 -8.02 -0.05 -10.40
N ARG A 13 -8.47 1.21 -10.37
CA ARG A 13 -7.83 2.30 -11.13
C ARG A 13 -6.49 2.69 -10.52
N GLY A 14 -5.48 2.87 -11.36
CA GLY A 14 -4.15 3.32 -10.96
C GLY A 14 -3.28 2.27 -10.29
N TRP A 15 -3.81 1.10 -9.93
CA TRP A 15 -3.06 0.05 -9.24
C TRP A 15 -1.85 -0.44 -10.03
N LEU A 16 -2.03 -0.80 -11.31
CA LEU A 16 -0.92 -1.26 -12.16
C LEU A 16 0.15 -0.18 -12.35
N LYS A 17 -0.25 1.09 -12.44
CA LYS A 17 0.69 2.22 -12.51
C LYS A 17 1.47 2.35 -11.20
N PHE A 18 0.80 2.26 -10.06
CA PHE A 18 1.45 2.28 -8.75
C PHE A 18 2.46 1.13 -8.60
N VAL A 19 2.09 -0.10 -8.99
CA VAL A 19 3.00 -1.26 -8.98
C VAL A 19 4.22 -1.01 -9.85
N ALA A 20 4.05 -0.45 -11.05
CA ALA A 20 5.16 -0.13 -11.95
C ALA A 20 6.05 1.01 -11.43
N ASP A 21 5.45 2.12 -11.00
CA ASP A 21 6.14 3.32 -10.50
C ASP A 21 6.99 3.03 -9.25
N TYR A 22 6.59 2.03 -8.44
CA TYR A 22 7.30 1.61 -7.23
C TYR A 22 8.01 0.25 -7.37
N GLY A 23 8.00 -0.35 -8.57
CA GLY A 23 8.66 -1.63 -8.84
C GLY A 23 8.26 -2.76 -7.88
N LEU A 24 6.98 -2.82 -7.50
CA LEU A 24 6.45 -3.78 -6.53
C LEU A 24 6.40 -5.20 -7.10
N GLY A 25 6.86 -6.16 -6.31
CA GLY A 25 6.78 -7.59 -6.58
C GLY A 25 5.93 -8.35 -5.57
N VAL A 26 5.70 -9.64 -5.83
CA VAL A 26 5.03 -10.52 -4.89
C VAL A 26 5.86 -10.63 -3.61
N GLY A 27 5.25 -10.35 -2.46
CA GLY A 27 5.91 -10.33 -1.15
C GLY A 27 6.23 -8.93 -0.63
N ASP A 28 6.16 -7.90 -1.49
CA ASP A 28 6.17 -6.51 -1.05
C ASP A 28 4.79 -6.11 -0.48
N LYS A 29 4.77 -5.04 0.32
CA LYS A 29 3.57 -4.53 0.97
C LYS A 29 3.13 -3.22 0.34
N ALA A 30 1.82 -3.06 0.19
CA ALA A 30 1.16 -1.77 -0.02
C ALA A 30 0.35 -1.44 1.23
N VAL A 31 0.72 -0.37 1.93
CA VAL A 31 0.09 0.05 3.19
C VAL A 31 -0.80 1.25 2.91
N LEU A 32 -2.09 1.14 3.26
CA LEU A 32 -3.04 2.24 3.22
C LEU A 32 -3.07 2.93 4.59
N LEU A 33 -2.57 4.15 4.65
CA LEU A 33 -2.58 5.00 5.84
C LEU A 33 -3.76 5.95 5.75
N ARG A 34 -4.48 6.09 6.86
CA ARG A 34 -5.51 7.12 7.05
C ARG A 34 -4.96 8.16 8.01
N GLU A 35 -4.85 9.38 7.55
CA GLU A 35 -4.58 10.54 8.40
C GLU A 35 -5.91 11.22 8.69
N ASP A 36 -6.28 11.26 9.97
CA ASP A 36 -7.46 11.98 10.43
C ASP A 36 -7.04 13.41 10.80
N ASP A 37 -7.06 14.30 9.81
CA ASP A 37 -6.91 15.74 10.03
C ASP A 37 -8.28 16.35 10.31
N HIS A 38 -8.44 16.91 11.52
CA HIS A 38 -9.67 17.54 11.98
C HIS A 38 -10.15 18.69 11.08
N ASN A 39 -9.28 19.31 10.28
CA ASN A 39 -9.61 20.47 9.43
C ASN A 39 -9.86 20.10 7.96
N LEU A 40 -9.27 19.01 7.46
CA LEU A 40 -9.31 18.64 6.04
C LEU A 40 -10.11 17.36 5.76
N GLY A 41 -10.61 16.69 6.81
CA GLY A 41 -11.25 15.39 6.71
C GLY A 41 -10.22 14.25 6.61
N SER A 42 -10.70 13.02 6.36
CA SER A 42 -9.81 11.86 6.26
C SER A 42 -9.01 11.88 4.97
N GLN A 43 -7.69 12.01 5.09
CA GLN A 43 -6.75 11.85 4.00
C GLN A 43 -6.23 10.42 3.98
N PHE A 44 -6.01 9.88 2.78
CA PHE A 44 -5.48 8.54 2.60
C PHE A 44 -4.18 8.60 1.81
N ARG A 45 -3.16 7.90 2.28
CA ARG A 45 -1.89 7.71 1.59
C ARG A 45 -1.64 6.23 1.37
N ILE A 46 -1.04 5.88 0.24
CA ILE A 46 -0.59 4.53 -0.04
C ILE A 46 0.93 4.54 -0.06
N GLU A 47 1.55 3.64 0.70
CA GLU A 47 2.99 3.45 0.76
C GLU A 47 3.39 2.07 0.28
N ALA A 48 4.47 2.02 -0.50
CA ALA A 48 5.12 0.80 -0.94
C ALA A 48 6.23 0.43 0.06
N GLN A 49 6.25 -0.81 0.55
CA GLN A 49 7.27 -1.28 1.48
C GLN A 49 7.85 -2.61 1.01
N ARG A 50 9.17 -2.75 1.13
CA ARG A 50 9.92 -3.97 0.79
C ARG A 50 10.58 -4.54 2.04
N ARG A 51 10.59 -5.87 2.14
CA ARG A 51 11.29 -6.55 3.23
C ARG A 51 12.79 -6.33 3.09
N ILE A 52 13.42 -5.93 4.18
CA ILE A 52 14.87 -5.76 4.30
C ILE A 52 15.35 -6.56 5.51
N VAL A 53 16.54 -7.15 5.40
CA VAL A 53 17.19 -7.86 6.51
C VAL A 53 18.40 -7.03 6.92
N LEU A 54 18.38 -6.53 8.16
CA LEU A 54 19.45 -5.71 8.73
C LEU A 54 19.86 -6.31 10.08
N PHE A 55 21.14 -6.62 10.26
CA PHE A 55 21.67 -7.16 11.52
C PHE A 55 20.89 -8.38 12.04
N ASP A 56 20.59 -9.33 11.15
CA ASP A 56 19.78 -10.53 11.42
C ASP A 56 18.35 -10.23 11.92
N ARG A 57 17.85 -9.01 11.71
CA ARG A 57 16.48 -8.61 12.01
C ARG A 57 15.72 -8.28 10.72
N GLU A 58 14.50 -8.79 10.63
CA GLU A 58 13.59 -8.44 9.54
C GLU A 58 12.94 -7.08 9.81
N ALA A 59 12.97 -6.19 8.82
CA ALA A 59 12.31 -4.90 8.83
C ALA A 59 11.63 -4.62 7.48
N TRP A 60 10.85 -3.55 7.42
CA TRP A 60 10.19 -3.08 6.20
C TRP A 60 10.75 -1.70 5.86
N GLY A 61 11.35 -1.56 4.68
CA GLY A 61 11.86 -0.29 4.17
C GLY A 61 10.87 0.32 3.19
N GLU A 62 10.71 1.64 3.23
CA GLU A 62 9.93 2.36 2.23
C GLU A 62 10.58 2.24 0.85
N VAL A 63 9.77 1.97 -0.17
CA VAL A 63 10.19 2.00 -1.56
C VAL A 63 9.83 3.36 -2.13
N THR A 64 10.82 4.08 -2.64
CA THR A 64 10.59 5.37 -3.29
C THR A 64 10.17 5.18 -4.74
N ARG A 65 9.41 6.13 -5.26
CA ARG A 65 8.97 6.15 -6.64
C ARG A 65 10.19 6.25 -7.57
N ALA A 66 10.22 5.45 -8.63
CA ALA A 66 11.24 5.56 -9.66
C ALA A 66 11.12 6.93 -10.36
N THR A 67 12.16 7.75 -10.22
CA THR A 67 12.36 8.95 -11.04
C THR A 67 13.20 8.55 -12.25
N TYR A 68 12.57 8.48 -13.42
CA TYR A 68 13.22 8.35 -14.71
C TYR A 68 13.40 9.72 -15.36
#